data_AF-A0A1W1H581-F1
#
_entry.id   AF-A0A1W1H581-F1
#
_cell.length_a   1.000
_cell.length_b   1.000
_cell.length_c   1.000
_cell.angle_alpha   90.00
_cell.angle_beta   90.00
_cell.angle_gamma   90.00
#
_symmetry.space_group_name_H-M   'P 1'
#
loop_
_entity.id
_entity.type
_entity.pdbx_description
1 polymer ?
#
loop_
_entity_poly.entity_id
_entity_poly.type
_entity_poly.pdbx_seq_one_letter_code
_entity_poly.pdbx_strand_id
1 'polypeptide(L)'
;MIIDKIVIKSHSGKTAHFPENGCDSEQAVHIPERIYDSGKSSLYCLDIQSFASEIIPEKPLDDFAFKRNIFFSPDDFLFSFLSEHELVQLNGFKSLKKQLEWISGRFLVKYFIINEGDCAYSLSEAYSIAEATSIAEATSITEATSITEATSITETTSSAEATSSANTASFFISAIPSMMSGMDKIVISYTEFGAPYVASFPDTALSISHSGHYAVAAFAKPSLSDLTSPLDHENRAWDYHTKQNSSFGKQQEQNLHCNRADHKKKGFCCSLRHNGIEKTEKDFKKNVLSVGVDIEKIGKLPDKLFLKTAFTEKEIGKLSMEPCSIFQSWTVKEAFLKYIGKGFNESLHNVEVLEDKIFYHGEQVDVVISSFLVNDCYVLSLIE
;
A
#
# COMPACT_ATOMS: atom_id res chain seq x y z
N MET A 1 -12.79 -24.74 -11.20
CA MET A 1 -11.91 -23.78 -11.92
C MET A 1 -10.53 -23.97 -11.30
N ILE A 2 -9.52 -24.39 -12.06
CA ILE A 2 -8.19 -24.65 -11.49
C ILE A 2 -7.62 -23.31 -11.05
N ILE A 3 -7.38 -23.14 -9.75
CA ILE A 3 -6.68 -21.97 -9.21
C ILE A 3 -5.22 -22.17 -9.60
N ASP A 4 -4.76 -21.41 -10.60
CA ASP A 4 -3.33 -21.37 -10.93
C ASP A 4 -2.59 -20.79 -9.72
N LYS A 5 -1.85 -21.64 -9.00
CA LYS A 5 -0.92 -21.19 -7.97
C LYS A 5 0.01 -20.15 -8.56
N ILE A 6 0.25 -19.06 -7.84
CA ILE A 6 1.19 -18.04 -8.27
C ILE A 6 2.59 -18.67 -8.33
N VAL A 7 3.11 -18.87 -9.54
CA VAL A 7 4.47 -19.39 -9.72
C VAL A 7 5.42 -18.21 -9.73
N ILE A 8 6.30 -18.16 -8.74
CA ILE A 8 7.29 -17.10 -8.57
C ILE A 8 8.70 -17.64 -8.77
N LYS A 9 9.39 -17.17 -9.81
CA LYS A 9 10.79 -17.56 -10.10
C LYS A 9 11.71 -16.37 -9.83
N SER A 10 12.74 -16.56 -8.98
CA SER A 10 13.81 -15.57 -8.80
C SER A 10 14.86 -15.72 -9.90
N HIS A 11 15.37 -14.60 -10.41
CA HIS A 11 16.51 -14.59 -11.33
C HIS A 11 17.85 -14.98 -10.68
N SER A 12 17.97 -14.88 -9.35
CA SER A 12 19.22 -15.20 -8.63
C SER A 12 19.51 -16.70 -8.51
N GLY A 13 18.69 -17.57 -9.11
CA GLY A 13 18.78 -19.03 -8.97
C GLY A 13 18.31 -19.55 -7.61
N LYS A 14 17.98 -18.67 -6.65
CA LYS A 14 17.24 -19.04 -5.44
C LYS A 14 15.76 -19.07 -5.77
N THR A 15 15.21 -20.24 -6.11
CA THR A 15 13.75 -20.41 -6.08
C THR A 15 13.25 -19.96 -4.71
N ALA A 16 12.38 -18.96 -4.69
CA ALA A 16 11.55 -18.73 -3.52
C ALA A 16 10.74 -20.03 -3.37
N HIS A 17 11.12 -20.85 -2.39
CA HIS A 17 10.43 -22.11 -2.13
C HIS A 17 9.14 -21.76 -1.43
N PHE A 18 8.08 -21.64 -2.23
CA PHE A 18 6.73 -21.67 -1.71
C PHE A 18 6.45 -23.09 -1.20
N PRO A 19 5.72 -23.23 -0.08
CA PRO A 19 5.20 -24.53 0.28
C PRO A 19 4.31 -25.00 -0.87
N GLU A 20 4.65 -26.13 -1.48
CA GLU A 20 3.75 -26.89 -2.35
C GLU A 20 2.62 -27.48 -1.50
N ASN A 21 1.81 -26.63 -0.86
CA ASN A 21 0.60 -27.08 -0.21
C ASN A 21 -0.38 -27.38 -1.34
N GLY A 22 -0.41 -28.64 -1.79
CA GLY A 22 -1.50 -29.21 -2.56
C GLY A 22 -2.78 -29.07 -1.75
N CYS A 23 -3.45 -27.95 -1.91
CA CYS A 23 -4.73 -27.68 -1.28
C CYS A 23 -5.77 -27.79 -2.39
N ASP A 24 -6.25 -29.02 -2.64
CA ASP A 24 -7.45 -29.31 -3.45
C ASP A 24 -8.74 -28.87 -2.71
N SER A 25 -8.67 -27.90 -1.80
CA SER A 25 -9.83 -27.35 -1.13
C SER A 25 -10.35 -26.16 -1.93
N GLU A 26 -11.37 -26.41 -2.73
CA GLU A 26 -12.31 -25.36 -3.15
C GLU A 26 -12.77 -24.60 -1.90
N GLN A 27 -12.80 -23.26 -1.96
CA GLN A 27 -13.28 -22.34 -0.92
C GLN A 27 -12.26 -21.94 0.15
N ALA A 28 -11.28 -21.14 -0.25
CA ALA A 28 -10.57 -20.25 0.66
C ALA A 28 -10.85 -18.81 0.24
N VAL A 29 -11.03 -17.94 1.23
CA VAL A 29 -10.86 -16.52 1.02
C VAL A 29 -9.48 -16.29 0.42
N HIS A 30 -9.37 -15.57 -0.69
CA HIS A 30 -8.11 -15.19 -1.31
C HIS A 30 -7.39 -14.21 -0.39
N ILE A 31 -6.79 -14.78 0.64
CA ILE A 31 -5.90 -14.14 1.57
C ILE A 31 -4.69 -13.64 0.76
N PRO A 32 -4.27 -12.39 0.95
CA PRO A 32 -3.03 -11.89 0.38
C PRO A 32 -1.88 -12.87 0.60
N GLU A 33 -1.23 -13.27 -0.49
CA GLU A 33 -0.11 -14.21 -0.39
C GLU A 33 1.16 -13.44 -0.02
N ARG A 34 1.80 -13.79 1.10
CA ARG A 34 3.15 -13.31 1.40
C ARG A 34 4.13 -14.04 0.49
N ILE A 35 4.73 -13.31 -0.44
CA ILE A 35 5.59 -13.88 -1.48
C ILE A 35 7.08 -13.67 -1.24
N TYR A 36 7.44 -12.80 -0.29
CA TYR A 36 8.82 -12.61 0.14
C TYR A 36 8.86 -12.09 1.58
N ASP A 37 9.88 -12.52 2.32
CA ASP A 37 10.17 -12.07 3.67
C ASP A 37 11.68 -12.13 3.93
N SER A 38 12.30 -10.98 4.24
CA SER A 38 13.72 -10.88 4.59
C SER A 38 13.95 -10.79 6.11
N GLY A 39 12.88 -10.74 6.90
CA GLY A 39 12.88 -10.32 8.31
C GLY A 39 12.95 -8.81 8.52
N LYS A 40 13.38 -8.04 7.51
CA LYS A 40 13.34 -6.56 7.51
C LYS A 40 12.15 -6.01 6.72
N SER A 41 11.70 -6.79 5.75
CA SER A 41 10.70 -6.41 4.78
C SER A 41 9.86 -7.60 4.36
N SER A 42 8.63 -7.33 3.99
CA SER A 42 7.67 -8.33 3.54
C SER A 42 6.96 -7.82 2.29
N LEU A 43 6.71 -8.74 1.36
CA LEU A 43 6.01 -8.46 0.11
C LEU A 43 4.76 -9.32 0.02
N TYR A 44 3.64 -8.67 -0.29
CA TYR A 44 2.35 -9.30 -0.49
C TYR A 44 1.88 -9.14 -1.93
N CYS A 45 1.24 -10.17 -2.45
CA CYS A 45 0.63 -10.18 -3.78
C CYS A 45 -0.83 -10.60 -3.69
N LEU A 46 -1.66 -10.00 -4.53
CA LEU A 46 -3.09 -10.25 -4.61
C LEU A 46 -3.53 -10.32 -6.07
N ASP A 47 -4.23 -11.40 -6.44
CA ASP A 47 -4.99 -11.46 -7.69
C ASP A 47 -6.27 -10.64 -7.55
N ILE A 48 -6.37 -9.55 -8.30
CA ILE A 48 -7.44 -8.55 -8.24
C ILE A 48 -8.79 -9.17 -8.57
N GLN A 49 -8.86 -10.03 -9.59
CA GLN A 49 -10.13 -10.62 -10.03
C GLN A 49 -10.70 -11.55 -8.96
N SER A 50 -9.86 -12.45 -8.45
CA SER A 50 -10.25 -13.45 -7.46
C SER A 50 -10.63 -12.76 -6.15
N PHE A 51 -9.83 -11.80 -5.69
CA PHE A 51 -10.14 -10.95 -4.54
C PHE A 51 -11.48 -10.23 -4.69
N ALA A 52 -11.68 -9.51 -5.80
CA ALA A 52 -12.86 -8.67 -5.97
C ALA A 52 -14.14 -9.50 -6.09
N SER A 53 -14.08 -10.66 -6.74
CA SER A 53 -15.23 -11.56 -6.90
C SER A 53 -15.71 -12.15 -5.57
N GLU A 54 -14.84 -12.14 -4.57
CA GLU A 54 -15.11 -12.70 -3.25
C GLU A 54 -15.56 -11.62 -2.25
N ILE A 55 -14.86 -10.49 -2.21
CA ILE A 55 -15.17 -9.39 -1.30
C ILE A 55 -16.38 -8.58 -1.78
N ILE A 56 -16.72 -8.64 -3.07
CA ILE A 56 -17.79 -7.84 -3.71
C ILE A 56 -18.69 -8.77 -4.55
N PRO A 57 -19.36 -9.77 -3.93
CA PRO A 57 -19.97 -10.89 -4.64
C PRO A 57 -21.16 -10.50 -5.54
N GLU A 58 -21.83 -9.38 -5.26
CA GLU A 58 -23.06 -8.99 -5.98
C GLU A 58 -22.80 -8.18 -7.26
N LYS A 59 -21.56 -7.77 -7.53
CA LYS A 59 -21.23 -6.92 -8.68
C LYS A 59 -20.65 -7.73 -9.85
N PRO A 60 -21.00 -7.40 -11.11
CA PRO A 60 -20.43 -8.06 -12.29
C PRO A 60 -19.01 -7.51 -12.58
N LEU A 61 -18.00 -8.11 -11.95
CA LEU A 61 -16.60 -7.65 -11.99
C LEU A 61 -15.71 -8.38 -13.01
N ASP A 62 -16.26 -9.28 -13.81
CA ASP A 62 -15.61 -9.90 -14.97
C ASP A 62 -15.07 -8.84 -15.94
N ASP A 63 -13.94 -9.11 -16.62
CA ASP A 63 -13.37 -8.22 -17.65
C ASP A 63 -13.26 -6.74 -17.23
N PHE A 64 -13.00 -6.48 -15.94
CA PHE A 64 -13.01 -5.13 -15.37
C PHE A 64 -12.08 -4.14 -16.09
N ALA A 65 -11.05 -4.66 -16.77
CA ALA A 65 -10.08 -3.90 -17.55
C ALA A 65 -10.73 -2.98 -18.60
N PHE A 66 -11.91 -3.37 -19.12
CA PHE A 66 -12.60 -2.66 -20.21
C PHE A 66 -13.93 -2.03 -19.77
N LYS A 67 -14.30 -2.15 -18.49
CA LYS A 67 -15.58 -1.65 -17.96
C LYS A 67 -15.47 -0.20 -17.46
N ARG A 68 -16.57 0.53 -17.58
CA ARG A 68 -16.75 1.85 -16.94
C ARG A 68 -16.79 1.70 -15.43
N ASN A 69 -16.47 2.78 -14.72
CA ASN A 69 -16.62 2.79 -13.26
C ASN A 69 -18.05 2.45 -12.84
N ILE A 70 -18.16 1.84 -11.67
CA ILE A 70 -19.44 1.60 -10.99
C ILE A 70 -19.44 2.33 -9.65
N PHE A 71 -20.63 2.47 -9.07
CA PHE A 71 -20.77 3.03 -7.73
C PHE A 71 -20.64 1.93 -6.68
N PHE A 72 -19.80 2.18 -5.68
CA PHE A 72 -19.60 1.36 -4.49
C PHE A 72 -20.18 2.05 -3.25
N SER A 73 -20.92 1.31 -2.47
CA SER A 73 -21.45 1.64 -1.15
C SER A 73 -20.86 0.68 -0.09
N PRO A 74 -20.91 1.01 1.21
CA PRO A 74 -20.41 0.12 2.26
C PRO A 74 -21.02 -1.30 2.19
N ASP A 75 -22.30 -1.41 1.84
CA ASP A 75 -23.04 -2.68 1.79
C ASP A 75 -22.63 -3.56 0.59
N ASP A 76 -21.90 -3.02 -0.38
CA ASP A 76 -21.40 -3.80 -1.52
C ASP A 76 -20.22 -4.71 -1.14
N PHE A 77 -19.64 -4.53 0.05
CA PHE A 77 -18.48 -5.29 0.52
C PHE A 77 -18.90 -6.33 1.58
N LEU A 78 -18.30 -7.51 1.54
CA LEU A 78 -18.53 -8.58 2.51
C LEU A 78 -18.21 -8.14 3.95
N PHE A 79 -17.26 -7.23 4.12
CA PHE A 79 -16.95 -6.56 5.37
C PHE A 79 -16.45 -5.14 5.10
N SER A 80 -16.67 -4.24 6.07
CA SER A 80 -16.22 -2.85 5.96
C SER A 80 -14.72 -2.75 6.19
N PHE A 81 -13.99 -2.30 5.17
CA PHE A 81 -12.57 -1.97 5.31
C PHE A 81 -12.19 -0.61 4.69
N LEU A 82 -13.12 0.07 4.03
CA LEU A 82 -12.92 1.41 3.47
C LEU A 82 -13.66 2.43 4.33
N SER A 83 -13.00 3.52 4.68
CA SER A 83 -13.66 4.67 5.31
C SER A 83 -14.60 5.39 4.34
N GLU A 84 -15.51 6.23 4.85
CA GLU A 84 -16.39 7.05 4.00
C GLU A 84 -15.60 7.93 3.01
N HIS A 85 -14.50 8.52 3.47
CA HIS A 85 -13.61 9.33 2.62
C HIS A 85 -12.97 8.48 1.50
N GLU A 86 -12.56 7.26 1.82
CA GLU A 86 -12.01 6.32 0.83
C GLU A 86 -13.06 5.89 -0.20
N LEU A 87 -14.32 5.69 0.20
CA LEU A 87 -15.42 5.40 -0.72
C LEU A 87 -15.71 6.57 -1.65
N VAL A 88 -15.68 7.81 -1.16
CA VAL A 88 -15.81 9.01 -2.00
C VAL A 88 -14.69 9.06 -3.04
N GLN A 89 -13.44 8.81 -2.62
CA GLN A 89 -12.29 8.77 -3.53
C GLN A 89 -12.42 7.64 -4.56
N LEU A 90 -12.79 6.45 -4.13
CA LEU A 90 -13.01 5.27 -4.97
C LEU A 90 -14.04 5.54 -6.08
N ASN A 91 -15.16 6.18 -5.72
CA ASN A 91 -16.22 6.50 -6.67
C ASN A 91 -15.85 7.66 -7.61
N GLY A 92 -14.74 8.37 -7.37
CA GLY A 92 -14.20 9.38 -8.27
C GLY A 92 -13.38 8.83 -9.45
N PHE A 93 -13.00 7.55 -9.44
CA PHE A 93 -12.27 6.95 -10.57
C PHE A 93 -13.17 6.76 -11.79
N LYS A 94 -12.58 6.93 -12.98
CA LYS A 94 -13.31 6.91 -14.27
C LYS A 94 -13.47 5.52 -14.89
N SER A 95 -12.77 4.51 -14.37
CA SER A 95 -12.83 3.14 -14.89
C SER A 95 -12.86 2.13 -13.76
N LEU A 96 -13.53 1.00 -13.99
CA LEU A 96 -13.62 -0.09 -13.00
C LEU A 96 -12.23 -0.67 -12.72
N LYS A 97 -11.36 -0.75 -13.73
CA LYS A 97 -9.96 -1.12 -13.56
C LYS A 97 -9.26 -0.34 -12.45
N LYS A 98 -9.31 0.99 -12.52
CA LYS A 98 -8.65 1.83 -11.50
C LYS A 98 -9.30 1.68 -10.14
N GLN A 99 -10.61 1.49 -10.09
CA GLN A 99 -11.32 1.20 -8.84
C GLN A 99 -10.79 -0.09 -8.20
N LEU A 100 -10.78 -1.20 -8.93
CA LEU A 100 -10.36 -2.50 -8.38
C LEU A 100 -8.86 -2.54 -8.05
N GLU A 101 -7.99 -1.94 -8.89
CA GLU A 101 -6.56 -1.79 -8.60
C GLU A 101 -6.34 -1.01 -7.29
N TRP A 102 -7.07 0.09 -7.10
CA TRP A 102 -6.96 0.93 -5.91
C TRP A 102 -7.51 0.24 -4.66
N ILE A 103 -8.69 -0.40 -4.74
CA ILE A 103 -9.29 -1.19 -3.65
C ILE A 103 -8.32 -2.28 -3.20
N SER A 104 -7.73 -3.02 -4.16
CA SER A 104 -6.80 -4.11 -3.89
C SER A 104 -5.55 -3.63 -3.16
N GLY A 105 -4.95 -2.52 -3.61
CA GLY A 105 -3.82 -1.90 -2.92
C GLY A 105 -4.17 -1.44 -1.49
N ARG A 106 -5.36 -0.86 -1.29
CA ARG A 106 -5.85 -0.46 0.04
C ARG A 106 -6.04 -1.65 0.97
N PHE A 107 -6.67 -2.71 0.46
CA PHE A 107 -6.88 -3.92 1.21
C PHE A 107 -5.56 -4.55 1.66
N LEU A 108 -4.58 -4.67 0.75
CA LEU A 108 -3.23 -5.18 1.07
C LEU A 108 -2.56 -4.43 2.23
N VAL A 109 -2.63 -3.10 2.23
CA VAL A 109 -2.07 -2.27 3.31
C VAL A 109 -2.76 -2.52 4.63
N LYS A 110 -4.10 -2.47 4.64
CA LYS A 110 -4.86 -2.65 5.88
C LYS A 110 -4.72 -4.07 6.42
N TYR A 111 -4.67 -5.05 5.52
CA TYR A 111 -4.43 -6.45 5.85
C TYR A 111 -3.06 -6.62 6.52
N PHE A 112 -1.99 -6.05 5.96
CA PHE A 112 -0.68 -6.09 6.59
C PHE A 112 -0.67 -5.46 7.99
N ILE A 113 -1.27 -4.28 8.14
CA ILE A 113 -1.26 -3.57 9.42
C ILE A 113 -1.98 -4.36 10.52
N ILE A 114 -3.08 -5.06 10.19
CA ILE A 114 -3.79 -5.89 11.17
C ILE A 114 -3.03 -7.17 11.51
N ASN A 115 -2.49 -7.87 10.51
CA ASN A 115 -1.89 -9.19 10.72
C ASN A 115 -0.45 -9.12 11.20
N GLU A 116 0.30 -8.13 10.71
CA GLU A 116 1.74 -8.00 10.95
C GLU A 116 2.11 -6.77 11.75
N GLY A 117 1.35 -5.68 11.66
CA GLY A 117 1.51 -4.59 12.60
C GLY A 117 1.36 -5.14 14.01
N ASP A 118 2.19 -4.70 14.97
CA ASP A 118 2.02 -5.04 16.40
C ASP A 118 0.66 -4.53 16.99
N CYS A 119 -0.24 -4.12 16.09
CA CYS A 119 -1.62 -3.69 16.25
C CYS A 119 -2.54 -4.73 16.89
N ALA A 120 -2.19 -6.02 16.85
CA ALA A 120 -2.92 -7.06 17.58
C ALA A 120 -3.02 -6.73 19.08
N TYR A 121 -2.06 -5.98 19.63
CA TYR A 121 -2.12 -5.49 21.01
C TYR A 121 -2.85 -4.13 21.16
N SER A 122 -2.61 -3.16 20.27
CA SER A 122 -3.11 -1.78 20.46
C SER A 122 -4.57 -1.55 20.11
N LEU A 123 -5.16 -2.34 19.19
CA LEU A 123 -6.58 -2.18 18.86
C LEU A 123 -7.48 -2.63 20.02
N SER A 124 -7.05 -3.62 20.82
CA SER A 124 -7.79 -4.05 22.01
C SER A 124 -7.87 -2.95 23.08
N GLU A 125 -6.79 -2.19 23.30
CA GLU A 125 -6.78 -1.05 24.23
C GLU A 125 -7.57 0.15 23.69
N ALA A 126 -7.42 0.48 22.41
CA ALA A 126 -8.16 1.59 21.80
C ALA A 126 -9.68 1.33 21.76
N TYR A 127 -10.10 0.07 21.51
CA TYR A 127 -11.51 -0.32 21.56
C TYR A 127 -12.06 -0.32 22.98
N SER A 128 -11.27 -0.81 23.95
CA SER A 128 -11.67 -0.79 25.37
C SER A 128 -11.90 0.63 25.89
N ILE A 129 -11.12 1.62 25.45
CA ILE A 129 -11.30 3.03 25.83
C ILE A 129 -12.55 3.63 25.17
N ALA A 130 -12.78 3.37 23.88
CA ALA A 130 -13.96 3.88 23.17
C ALA A 130 -15.27 3.26 23.70
N GLU A 131 -15.27 1.97 23.98
CA GLU A 131 -16.41 1.25 24.55
C GLU A 131 -16.67 1.68 26.01
N ALA A 132 -15.64 1.87 26.82
CA ALA A 132 -15.79 2.42 28.17
C ALA A 132 -16.36 3.85 28.17
N THR A 133 -16.01 4.66 27.17
CA THR A 133 -16.56 6.03 27.02
C THR A 133 -18.03 6.00 26.60
N SER A 134 -18.40 5.11 25.68
CA SER A 134 -19.80 4.90 25.27
C SER A 134 -20.67 4.36 26.41
N ILE A 135 -20.14 3.43 27.22
CA ILE A 135 -20.84 2.90 28.39
C ILE A 135 -20.98 3.98 29.47
N ALA A 136 -19.96 4.81 29.71
CA ALA A 136 -20.06 5.91 30.67
C ALA A 136 -21.15 6.94 30.27
N GLU A 137 -21.26 7.26 28.98
CA GLU A 137 -22.34 8.12 28.45
C GLU A 137 -23.72 7.45 28.57
N ALA A 138 -23.83 6.14 28.33
CA ALA A 138 -25.07 5.39 28.51
C ALA A 138 -25.47 5.22 29.99
N THR A 139 -24.49 5.13 30.91
CA THR A 139 -24.71 5.02 32.36
C THR A 139 -25.18 6.36 32.94
N SER A 140 -24.69 7.48 32.38
CA SER A 140 -25.22 8.83 32.68
C SER A 140 -26.68 9.02 32.27
N ILE A 141 -27.20 8.25 31.31
CA ILE A 141 -28.58 8.36 30.84
C ILE A 141 -29.52 7.40 31.61
N THR A 142 -29.00 6.32 32.19
CA THR A 142 -29.79 5.30 32.88
C THR A 142 -30.07 5.59 34.36
N GLU A 143 -29.37 6.54 35.00
CA GLU A 143 -29.79 7.05 36.32
C GLU A 143 -31.12 7.83 36.29
N ALA A 144 -31.71 8.07 35.11
CA ALA A 144 -33.01 8.72 34.96
C ALA A 144 -34.19 7.77 34.72
N THR A 145 -34.00 6.45 34.62
CA THR A 145 -35.13 5.56 34.29
C THR A 145 -35.06 4.21 35.02
N SER A 146 -35.50 4.20 36.27
CA SER A 146 -35.97 2.98 36.91
C SER A 146 -37.34 2.61 36.34
N ILE A 147 -37.51 1.42 35.78
CA ILE A 147 -38.74 0.62 35.86
C ILE A 147 -38.41 -0.85 35.54
N THR A 148 -38.97 -1.70 36.39
CA THR A 148 -39.03 -3.16 36.48
C THR A 148 -39.64 -3.86 35.27
N GLU A 149 -39.17 -5.06 34.89
CA GLU A 149 -39.90 -6.33 35.01
C GLU A 149 -39.16 -7.52 34.34
N ALA A 150 -39.34 -8.69 34.94
CA ALA A 150 -38.74 -9.97 34.58
C ALA A 150 -39.75 -10.85 33.83
N THR A 151 -39.32 -11.69 32.88
CA THR A 151 -39.93 -13.03 32.66
C THR A 151 -38.99 -13.95 31.86
N SER A 152 -39.04 -15.25 32.19
CA SER A 152 -38.18 -16.36 31.74
C SER A 152 -38.88 -17.29 30.72
N ILE A 153 -38.29 -18.48 30.46
CA ILE A 153 -38.84 -19.71 29.81
C ILE A 153 -38.62 -19.77 28.26
N THR A 154 -38.08 -20.80 27.57
CA THR A 154 -37.63 -22.20 27.85
C THR A 154 -36.71 -22.74 26.75
N GLU A 155 -35.95 -23.78 27.12
CA GLU A 155 -35.18 -24.75 26.32
C GLU A 155 -35.99 -25.56 25.29
N THR A 156 -35.33 -25.97 24.18
CA THR A 156 -35.47 -27.31 23.58
C THR A 156 -34.21 -27.72 22.80
N THR A 157 -33.58 -28.81 23.27
CA THR A 157 -32.75 -29.84 22.58
C THR A 157 -33.46 -30.41 21.33
N SER A 158 -32.90 -31.05 20.31
CA SER A 158 -31.63 -31.73 19.99
C SER A 158 -31.68 -32.15 18.51
N SER A 159 -30.54 -32.29 17.82
CA SER A 159 -30.19 -33.49 17.02
C SER A 159 -28.92 -33.25 16.22
N ALA A 160 -27.92 -34.10 16.47
CA ALA A 160 -26.67 -34.18 15.75
C ALA A 160 -26.77 -35.23 14.64
N GLU A 161 -26.25 -34.94 13.45
CA GLU A 161 -25.56 -35.92 12.60
C GLU A 161 -24.82 -35.24 11.43
N ALA A 162 -23.57 -35.67 11.24
CA ALA A 162 -22.73 -35.57 10.04
C ALA A 162 -22.21 -34.19 9.56
N THR A 163 -21.13 -33.66 10.17
CA THR A 163 -20.27 -32.64 9.51
C THR A 163 -18.88 -32.55 10.17
N SER A 164 -17.91 -33.39 9.78
CA SER A 164 -16.50 -33.18 10.21
C SER A 164 -15.65 -32.37 9.22
N SER A 165 -16.16 -32.04 8.03
CA SER A 165 -15.50 -31.18 7.04
C SER A 165 -16.15 -29.79 6.86
N ALA A 166 -17.41 -29.62 7.24
CA ALA A 166 -18.09 -28.31 7.18
C ALA A 166 -17.87 -27.43 8.43
N ASN A 167 -17.52 -28.04 9.57
CA ASN A 167 -17.32 -27.28 10.81
C ASN A 167 -16.05 -26.42 10.77
N THR A 168 -15.00 -26.85 10.07
CA THR A 168 -13.80 -26.02 9.82
C THR A 168 -14.10 -24.87 8.89
N ALA A 169 -14.85 -25.09 7.79
CA ALA A 169 -15.25 -24.03 6.86
C ALA A 169 -16.19 -22.99 7.52
N SER A 170 -17.14 -23.43 8.34
CA SER A 170 -18.02 -22.54 9.11
C SER A 170 -17.26 -21.74 10.16
N PHE A 171 -16.22 -22.31 10.76
CA PHE A 171 -15.39 -21.61 11.75
C PHE A 171 -14.58 -20.48 11.11
N PHE A 172 -13.96 -20.74 9.95
CA PHE A 172 -13.19 -19.73 9.22
C PHE A 172 -14.06 -18.57 8.70
N ILE A 173 -15.23 -18.85 8.11
CA ILE A 173 -16.15 -17.78 7.66
C ILE A 173 -16.64 -16.94 8.85
N SER A 174 -16.85 -17.55 10.03
CA SER A 174 -17.26 -16.80 11.23
C SER A 174 -16.14 -15.97 11.86
N ALA A 175 -14.88 -16.36 11.68
CA ALA A 175 -13.73 -15.69 12.29
C ALA A 175 -13.21 -14.50 11.47
N ILE A 176 -13.40 -14.50 10.14
CA ILE A 176 -12.94 -13.43 9.25
C ILE A 176 -13.54 -12.07 9.61
N PRO A 177 -14.86 -11.91 9.83
CA PRO A 177 -15.43 -10.62 10.22
C PRO A 177 -14.83 -10.06 11.50
N SER A 178 -14.54 -10.93 12.49
CA SER A 178 -13.91 -10.51 13.74
C SER A 178 -12.45 -10.08 13.54
N MET A 179 -11.71 -10.77 12.68
CA MET A 179 -10.31 -10.47 12.38
C MET A 179 -10.15 -9.20 11.52
N MET A 180 -11.14 -8.89 10.69
CA MET A 180 -11.14 -7.72 9.79
C MET A 180 -11.77 -6.46 10.43
N SER A 181 -12.26 -6.56 11.67
CA SER A 181 -12.86 -5.43 12.38
C SER A 181 -11.85 -4.29 12.58
N GLY A 182 -12.25 -3.06 12.24
CA GLY A 182 -11.42 -1.87 12.42
C GLY A 182 -10.47 -1.54 11.26
N MET A 183 -10.47 -2.29 10.16
CA MET A 183 -9.71 -1.92 8.95
C MET A 183 -10.09 -0.53 8.43
N ASP A 184 -11.37 -0.20 8.48
CA ASP A 184 -11.93 1.10 8.10
C ASP A 184 -11.32 2.27 8.89
N LYS A 185 -10.84 2.03 10.11
CA LYS A 185 -10.17 3.02 10.97
C LYS A 185 -8.70 3.26 10.60
N ILE A 186 -8.08 2.38 9.82
CA ILE A 186 -6.68 2.54 9.39
C ILE A 186 -6.62 3.64 8.31
N VAL A 187 -5.97 4.75 8.66
CA VAL A 187 -5.83 5.92 7.77
C VAL A 187 -4.56 5.83 6.95
N ILE A 188 -4.72 5.71 5.63
CA ILE A 188 -3.63 5.78 4.67
C ILE A 188 -3.58 7.19 4.09
N SER A 189 -2.48 7.88 4.33
CA SER A 189 -2.20 9.24 3.87
C SER A 189 -1.14 9.23 2.75
N TYR A 190 -0.83 10.39 2.20
CA TYR A 190 0.10 10.55 1.09
C TYR A 190 1.09 11.68 1.36
N THR A 191 2.33 11.49 0.92
CA THR A 191 3.37 12.53 0.93
C THR A 191 3.10 13.59 -0.12
N GLU A 192 3.88 14.68 -0.11
CA GLU A 192 3.78 15.74 -1.12
C GLU A 192 4.01 15.25 -2.56
N PHE A 193 4.74 14.15 -2.75
CA PHE A 193 4.98 13.50 -4.03
C PHE A 193 4.00 12.35 -4.32
N GLY A 194 3.02 12.10 -3.44
CA GLY A 194 1.99 11.10 -3.63
C GLY A 194 2.36 9.68 -3.21
N ALA A 195 3.49 9.48 -2.51
CA ALA A 195 3.82 8.17 -1.93
C ALA A 195 2.91 7.87 -0.71
N PRO A 196 2.26 6.70 -0.63
CA PRO A 196 1.37 6.38 0.48
C PRO A 196 2.14 6.06 1.76
N TYR A 197 1.56 6.40 2.92
CA TYR A 197 2.03 5.98 4.24
C TYR A 197 0.86 5.75 5.19
N VAL A 198 1.07 4.97 6.25
CA VAL A 198 0.04 4.72 7.27
C VAL A 198 0.26 5.67 8.44
N ALA A 199 -0.71 6.55 8.72
CA ALA A 199 -0.54 7.63 9.69
C ALA A 199 -0.28 7.12 11.12
N SER A 200 -0.88 5.99 11.49
CA SER A 200 -0.66 5.34 12.79
C SER A 200 0.64 4.53 12.88
N PHE A 201 1.35 4.34 11.77
CA PHE A 201 2.60 3.57 11.69
C PHE A 201 3.67 4.33 10.88
N PRO A 202 4.11 5.51 11.35
CA PRO A 202 5.03 6.37 10.59
C PRO A 202 6.42 5.74 10.38
N ASP A 203 6.82 4.79 11.24
CA ASP A 203 8.10 4.07 11.11
C ASP A 203 8.04 2.87 10.14
N THR A 204 6.87 2.54 9.61
CA THR A 204 6.70 1.46 8.61
C THR A 204 6.79 2.04 7.21
N ALA A 205 7.83 1.66 6.47
CA ALA A 205 7.93 2.01 5.05
C ALA A 205 6.89 1.22 4.26
N LEU A 206 6.26 1.88 3.29
CA LEU A 206 5.19 1.31 2.46
C LEU A 206 5.43 1.63 0.99
N SER A 207 5.28 0.63 0.13
CA SER A 207 5.21 0.80 -1.32
C SER A 207 4.12 -0.08 -1.91
N ILE A 208 3.39 0.41 -2.90
CA ILE A 208 2.30 -0.31 -3.57
C ILE A 208 2.51 -0.23 -5.08
N SER A 209 2.23 -1.32 -5.79
CA SER A 209 2.11 -1.30 -7.25
C SER A 209 0.97 -2.20 -7.71
N HIS A 210 0.53 -2.01 -8.94
CA HIS A 210 -0.48 -2.84 -9.57
C HIS A 210 -0.28 -2.85 -11.08
N SER A 211 -0.51 -4.00 -11.72
CA SER A 211 -0.53 -4.09 -13.17
C SER A 211 -1.36 -5.30 -13.60
N GLY A 212 -2.25 -5.07 -14.57
CA GLY A 212 -3.13 -6.10 -15.11
C GLY A 212 -4.07 -6.69 -14.05
N HIS A 213 -3.76 -7.92 -13.61
CA HIS A 213 -4.57 -8.69 -12.67
C HIS A 213 -3.97 -8.73 -11.27
N TYR A 214 -2.82 -8.10 -11.03
CA TYR A 214 -2.13 -8.18 -9.76
C TYR A 214 -2.00 -6.81 -9.10
N ALA A 215 -2.19 -6.79 -7.79
CA ALA A 215 -1.77 -5.72 -6.91
C ALA A 215 -0.73 -6.28 -5.93
N VAL A 216 0.26 -5.46 -5.58
CA VAL A 216 1.35 -5.84 -4.67
C VAL A 216 1.63 -4.72 -3.68
N ALA A 217 2.02 -5.09 -2.48
CA ALA A 217 2.41 -4.15 -1.44
C ALA A 217 3.65 -4.66 -0.71
N ALA A 218 4.65 -3.81 -0.60
CA ALA A 218 5.87 -4.07 0.15
C ALA A 218 5.90 -3.19 1.40
N PHE A 219 6.37 -3.78 2.49
CA PHE A 219 6.50 -3.14 3.78
C PHE A 219 7.92 -3.36 4.30
N ALA A 220 8.50 -2.37 4.95
CA ALA A 220 9.73 -2.55 5.71
C ALA A 220 9.59 -1.94 7.11
N LYS A 221 10.11 -2.65 8.11
CA LYS A 221 10.05 -2.26 9.52
C LYS A 221 11.46 -2.17 10.10
N PRO A 222 11.68 -1.30 11.11
CA PRO A 222 12.93 -1.31 11.85
C PRO A 222 13.08 -2.67 12.52
N SER A 223 14.28 -3.27 12.46
CA SER A 223 14.49 -4.44 13.30
C SER A 223 14.47 -4.00 14.76
N LEU A 224 14.03 -4.89 15.66
CA LEU A 224 14.01 -4.60 17.10
C LEU A 224 15.42 -4.22 17.62
N SER A 225 16.47 -4.77 16.98
CA SER A 225 17.87 -4.42 17.25
C SER A 225 18.28 -3.04 16.77
N ASP A 226 17.57 -2.43 15.81
CA ASP A 226 17.85 -1.07 15.32
C ASP A 226 17.24 0.02 16.22
N LEU A 227 16.36 -0.37 17.16
CA LEU A 227 15.72 0.52 18.13
C LEU A 227 16.62 0.64 19.37
N THR A 228 17.65 1.48 19.28
CA THR A 228 18.65 1.63 20.34
C THR A 228 18.20 2.44 21.56
N SER A 229 17.04 3.12 21.54
CA SER A 229 16.42 3.70 22.74
C SER A 229 14.92 4.01 22.56
N PRO A 230 14.09 3.91 23.63
CA PRO A 230 12.67 4.32 23.60
C PRO A 230 12.46 5.80 23.22
N LEU A 231 13.45 6.67 23.44
CA LEU A 231 13.42 8.09 23.08
C LEU A 231 13.51 8.33 21.56
N ASP A 232 13.91 7.33 20.78
CA ASP A 232 14.04 7.48 19.32
C ASP A 232 12.68 7.43 18.59
N HIS A 233 11.65 6.75 19.14
CA HIS A 233 10.34 6.68 18.50
C HIS A 233 9.59 8.01 18.50
N GLU A 234 9.52 8.70 19.65
CA GLU A 234 8.81 10.00 19.74
C GLU A 234 9.46 11.07 18.87
N ASN A 235 10.80 11.08 18.81
CA ASN A 235 11.54 12.03 18.00
C ASN A 235 11.38 11.76 16.49
N ARG A 236 11.28 10.49 16.05
CA ARG A 236 11.06 10.15 14.62
C ARG A 236 9.67 10.51 14.14
N ALA A 237 8.63 10.24 14.92
CA ALA A 237 7.26 10.64 14.60
C ALA A 237 7.14 12.18 14.48
N TRP A 238 7.80 12.92 15.38
CA TRP A 238 7.87 14.39 15.30
C TRP A 238 8.63 14.90 14.08
N ASP A 239 9.81 14.35 13.76
CA ASP A 239 10.62 14.80 12.62
C ASP A 239 9.89 14.58 11.27
N TYR A 240 9.09 13.52 11.18
CA TYR A 240 8.25 13.23 10.02
C TYR A 240 7.11 14.26 9.87
N HIS A 241 6.36 14.55 10.94
CA HIS A 241 5.29 15.55 10.91
C HIS A 241 5.79 16.99 10.68
N THR A 242 6.93 17.35 11.27
CA THR A 242 7.44 18.74 11.24
C THR A 242 7.99 19.11 9.87
N LYS A 243 8.67 18.17 9.18
CA LYS A 243 9.14 18.40 7.80
C LYS A 243 7.98 18.58 6.82
N GLN A 244 6.91 17.80 6.97
CA GLN A 244 5.74 17.82 6.09
C GLN A 244 4.85 19.07 6.27
N ASN A 245 4.75 19.62 7.49
CA ASN A 245 3.98 20.85 7.74
C ASN A 245 4.73 22.14 7.35
N SER A 246 6.07 22.11 7.31
CA SER A 246 6.89 23.28 6.97
C SER A 246 6.83 23.67 5.48
N SER A 247 6.50 22.73 4.59
CA SER A 247 6.26 22.98 3.16
C SER A 247 4.83 23.46 2.87
N PHE A 248 3.84 23.05 3.68
CA PHE A 248 2.44 23.47 3.53
C PHE A 248 2.23 24.98 3.77
N GLY A 249 2.98 25.57 4.71
CA GLY A 249 2.93 27.01 5.00
C GLY A 249 3.39 27.92 3.85
N LYS A 250 4.21 27.41 2.92
CA LYS A 250 4.73 28.21 1.79
C LYS A 250 3.77 28.31 0.60
N GLN A 251 2.80 27.40 0.45
CA GLN A 251 1.81 27.44 -0.64
C GLN A 251 0.61 28.34 -0.33
N GLN A 252 0.30 28.63 0.95
CA GLN A 252 -0.78 29.55 1.29
C GLN A 252 -0.40 31.03 1.13
N GLU A 253 0.86 31.41 1.34
CA GLU A 253 1.29 32.81 1.12
C GLU A 253 1.42 33.17 -0.37
N GLN A 254 1.62 32.20 -1.26
CA GLN A 254 1.72 32.47 -2.71
C GLN A 254 0.37 32.56 -3.42
N ASN A 255 -0.74 32.15 -2.80
CA ASN A 255 -2.08 32.19 -3.40
C ASN A 255 -2.97 33.37 -2.95
N LEU A 256 -2.43 34.32 -2.19
CA LEU A 256 -3.17 35.51 -1.70
C LEU A 256 -2.81 36.83 -2.41
N HIS A 257 -2.09 36.81 -3.53
CA HIS A 257 -1.78 38.02 -4.28
C HIS A 257 -1.88 37.84 -5.80
N CYS A 258 -3.10 37.82 -6.32
CA CYS A 258 -3.37 38.26 -7.70
C CYS A 258 -4.87 38.56 -7.88
N ASN A 259 -5.28 39.79 -7.54
CA ASN A 259 -6.47 40.44 -8.08
C ASN A 259 -6.45 41.96 -7.78
N ARG A 260 -5.90 42.76 -8.70
CA ARG A 260 -6.49 44.04 -9.16
C ARG A 260 -5.65 44.73 -10.22
N ALA A 261 -6.33 45.21 -11.25
CA ALA A 261 -5.84 46.07 -12.31
C ALA A 261 -5.63 47.52 -11.83
N ASP A 262 -4.85 48.26 -12.63
CA ASP A 262 -4.70 49.71 -12.74
C ASP A 262 -3.97 50.48 -11.62
N HIS A 263 -2.70 50.84 -11.85
CA HIS A 263 -2.29 52.22 -12.21
C HIS A 263 -0.76 52.39 -12.34
N LYS A 264 -0.41 53.37 -13.17
CA LYS A 264 0.93 53.91 -13.47
C LYS A 264 1.80 54.26 -12.24
N LYS A 265 3.11 54.19 -12.50
CA LYS A 265 4.23 55.04 -12.03
C LYS A 265 4.96 54.71 -10.70
N LYS A 266 6.29 54.67 -10.90
CA LYS A 266 7.42 54.96 -10.01
C LYS A 266 7.88 53.83 -9.09
N GLY A 267 9.18 53.54 -9.25
CA GLY A 267 9.83 52.37 -8.69
C GLY A 267 10.24 52.50 -7.23
N PHE A 268 10.65 51.35 -6.71
CA PHE A 268 11.55 51.21 -5.58
C PHE A 268 12.29 49.88 -5.77
N CYS A 269 13.61 49.95 -5.91
CA CYS A 269 14.50 48.81 -5.92
C CYS A 269 14.74 48.42 -4.45
N CYS A 270 14.19 47.28 -4.02
CA CYS A 270 14.56 46.66 -2.75
C CYS A 270 15.39 45.40 -3.06
N SER A 271 16.71 45.54 -2.90
CA SER A 271 17.66 44.44 -2.89
C SER A 271 17.68 43.81 -1.50
N LEU A 272 16.85 42.79 -1.29
CA LEU A 272 16.98 41.89 -0.15
C LEU A 272 17.89 40.72 -0.57
N ARG A 273 19.17 40.81 -0.21
CA ARG A 273 20.09 39.66 -0.22
C ARG A 273 19.62 38.68 0.85
N HIS A 274 19.07 37.55 0.44
CA HIS A 274 18.97 36.37 1.30
C HIS A 274 20.31 35.62 1.24
N ASN A 275 21.15 35.83 2.25
CA ASN A 275 22.20 34.88 2.60
C ASN A 275 21.52 33.70 3.31
N GLY A 276 21.22 32.64 2.56
CA GLY A 276 20.55 31.45 3.08
C GLY A 276 21.22 30.19 2.57
N ILE A 277 22.25 29.75 3.31
CA ILE A 277 22.78 28.38 3.45
C ILE A 277 22.25 27.41 2.39
N GLU A 278 23.02 27.18 1.33
CA GLU A 278 22.90 25.99 0.48
C GLU A 278 23.17 24.76 1.37
N LYS A 279 22.12 24.19 1.95
CA LYS A 279 22.18 22.81 2.46
C LYS A 279 22.30 21.93 1.23
N THR A 280 23.52 21.51 0.91
CA THR A 280 23.75 20.48 -0.11
C THR A 280 22.95 19.23 0.27
N GLU A 281 22.19 18.67 -0.67
CA GLU A 281 21.47 17.39 -0.63
C GLU A 281 22.32 16.17 -0.18
N LYS A 282 23.60 16.36 0.13
CA LYS A 282 24.55 15.32 0.55
C LYS A 282 24.28 14.70 1.92
N ASP A 283 23.37 15.25 2.73
CA ASP A 283 22.89 14.61 3.95
C ASP A 283 21.60 13.82 3.68
N PHE A 284 21.64 12.87 2.73
CA PHE A 284 20.63 11.81 2.64
C PHE A 284 20.72 11.00 3.94
N LYS A 285 20.01 11.47 4.98
CA LYS A 285 20.07 10.97 6.35
C LYS A 285 19.70 9.48 6.32
N LYS A 286 20.74 8.68 6.57
CA LYS A 286 20.88 7.22 6.54
C LYS A 286 19.83 6.38 7.32
N ASN A 287 18.74 6.94 7.85
CA ASN A 287 17.91 6.27 8.85
C ASN A 287 16.40 6.26 8.57
N VAL A 288 15.93 6.64 7.38
CA VAL A 288 14.53 6.38 7.01
C VAL A 288 14.51 5.05 6.29
N LEU A 289 13.85 4.05 6.89
CA LEU A 289 13.57 2.80 6.19
C LEU A 289 12.77 3.13 4.93
N SER A 290 13.21 2.59 3.81
CA SER A 290 12.56 2.80 2.52
C SER A 290 12.41 1.45 1.85
N VAL A 291 11.30 1.28 1.17
CA VAL A 291 11.03 0.11 0.35
C VAL A 291 10.37 0.60 -0.93
N GLY A 292 10.69 -0.03 -2.04
CA GLY A 292 10.11 0.29 -3.34
C GLY A 292 9.66 -0.98 -4.04
N VAL A 293 8.42 -1.02 -4.50
CA VAL A 293 7.92 -2.16 -5.28
C VAL A 293 7.30 -1.71 -6.58
N ASP A 294 7.57 -2.47 -7.64
CA ASP A 294 6.86 -2.33 -8.89
C ASP A 294 6.53 -3.68 -9.53
N ILE A 295 5.39 -3.75 -10.22
CA ILE A 295 4.97 -4.92 -10.97
C ILE A 295 4.44 -4.47 -12.33
N GLU A 296 4.86 -5.16 -13.40
CA GLU A 296 4.37 -4.89 -14.74
C GLU A 296 4.04 -6.14 -15.53
N LYS A 297 2.92 -6.08 -16.25
CA LYS A 297 2.53 -7.11 -17.22
C LYS A 297 3.48 -7.05 -18.41
N ILE A 298 4.15 -8.16 -18.71
CA ILE A 298 5.01 -8.29 -19.88
C ILE A 298 4.14 -8.20 -21.13
N GLY A 299 4.34 -7.12 -21.87
CA GLY A 299 3.65 -6.86 -23.12
C GLY A 299 4.49 -7.22 -24.35
N LYS A 300 4.11 -6.60 -25.47
CA LYS A 300 4.95 -6.59 -26.67
C LYS A 300 6.24 -5.81 -26.40
N LEU A 301 7.24 -6.05 -27.24
CA LEU A 301 8.49 -5.29 -27.22
C LEU A 301 8.18 -3.78 -27.27
N PRO A 302 8.67 -2.97 -26.31
CA PRO A 302 8.47 -1.53 -26.34
C PRO A 302 9.10 -0.88 -27.56
N ASP A 303 8.49 0.21 -28.04
CA ASP A 303 9.02 0.93 -29.20
C ASP A 303 10.26 1.77 -28.84
N LYS A 304 10.92 2.29 -29.88
CA LYS A 304 12.13 3.11 -29.71
C LYS A 304 11.87 4.42 -28.95
N LEU A 305 10.65 4.95 -29.00
CA LEU A 305 10.31 6.19 -28.31
C LEU A 305 10.25 5.93 -26.81
N PHE A 306 9.54 4.87 -26.40
CA PHE A 306 9.52 4.40 -25.01
C PHE A 306 10.93 4.17 -24.49
N LEU A 307 11.77 3.44 -25.22
CA LEU A 307 13.13 3.15 -24.78
C LEU A 307 13.95 4.42 -24.52
N LYS A 308 13.87 5.41 -25.41
CA LYS A 308 14.59 6.69 -25.24
C LYS A 308 14.02 7.57 -24.13
N THR A 309 12.73 7.46 -23.84
CA THR A 309 12.10 8.17 -22.73
C THR A 309 12.46 7.54 -21.39
N ALA A 310 12.43 6.20 -21.30
CA ALA A 310 12.61 5.48 -20.05
C ALA A 310 14.08 5.24 -19.67
N PHE A 311 14.97 5.09 -20.65
CA PHE A 311 16.35 4.65 -20.43
C PHE A 311 17.36 5.63 -21.04
N THR A 312 18.53 5.72 -20.42
CA THR A 312 19.68 6.44 -20.96
C THR A 312 20.28 5.68 -22.14
N GLU A 313 21.07 6.35 -22.98
CA GLU A 313 21.77 5.68 -24.09
C GLU A 313 22.70 4.56 -23.61
N LYS A 314 23.28 4.71 -22.41
CA LYS A 314 24.15 3.73 -21.78
C LYS A 314 23.38 2.49 -21.32
N GLU A 315 22.19 2.66 -20.77
CA GLU A 315 21.27 1.55 -20.47
C GLU A 315 20.85 0.84 -21.77
N ILE A 316 20.37 1.59 -22.78
CA ILE A 316 19.95 1.03 -24.07
C ILE A 316 21.06 0.21 -24.73
N GLY A 317 22.32 0.67 -24.66
CA GLY A 317 23.47 -0.06 -25.20
C GLY A 317 23.77 -1.40 -24.50
N LYS A 318 23.27 -1.61 -23.29
CA LYS A 318 23.44 -2.85 -22.50
C LYS A 318 22.18 -3.70 -22.38
N LEU A 319 21.01 -3.13 -22.68
CA LEU A 319 19.73 -3.83 -22.58
C LEU A 319 19.64 -4.98 -23.58
N SER A 320 19.19 -6.14 -23.10
CA SER A 320 18.70 -7.21 -23.98
C SER A 320 17.40 -6.74 -24.65
N MET A 321 17.26 -7.02 -25.94
CA MET A 321 16.06 -6.65 -26.71
C MET A 321 14.91 -7.66 -26.56
N GLU A 322 14.92 -8.44 -25.48
CA GLU A 322 13.82 -9.31 -25.09
C GLU A 322 12.83 -8.55 -24.19
N PRO A 323 11.49 -8.67 -24.41
CA PRO A 323 10.50 -7.93 -23.62
C PRO A 323 10.68 -8.13 -22.11
N CYS A 324 10.85 -9.39 -21.66
CA CYS A 324 11.03 -9.70 -20.25
C CYS A 324 12.19 -8.92 -19.61
N SER A 325 13.34 -8.82 -20.29
CA SER A 325 14.50 -8.08 -19.79
C SER A 325 14.23 -6.57 -19.72
N ILE A 326 13.54 -6.00 -20.71
CA ILE A 326 13.20 -4.56 -20.71
C ILE A 326 12.22 -4.23 -19.58
N PHE A 327 11.17 -5.05 -19.41
CA PHE A 327 10.20 -4.87 -18.32
C PHE A 327 10.85 -5.11 -16.94
N GLN A 328 11.85 -5.99 -16.83
CA GLN A 328 12.62 -6.12 -15.60
C GLN A 328 13.41 -4.86 -15.28
N SER A 329 14.18 -4.32 -16.23
CA SER A 329 14.91 -3.06 -16.01
C SER A 329 13.96 -1.89 -15.71
N TRP A 330 12.79 -1.85 -16.36
CA TRP A 330 11.74 -0.86 -16.09
C TRP A 330 11.21 -0.96 -14.66
N THR A 331 10.79 -2.15 -14.22
CA THR A 331 10.23 -2.35 -12.87
C THR A 331 11.27 -2.09 -11.78
N VAL A 332 12.55 -2.44 -11.98
CA VAL A 332 13.64 -2.07 -11.04
C VAL A 332 13.74 -0.55 -10.90
N LYS A 333 13.65 0.16 -12.02
CA LYS A 333 13.76 1.61 -12.07
C LYS A 333 12.59 2.31 -11.38
N GLU A 334 11.36 1.89 -11.69
CA GLU A 334 10.15 2.37 -11.02
C GLU A 334 10.15 2.05 -9.52
N ALA A 335 10.53 0.84 -9.14
CA ALA A 335 10.66 0.45 -7.74
C ALA A 335 11.67 1.36 -7.02
N PHE A 336 12.80 1.70 -7.64
CA PHE A 336 13.76 2.64 -7.06
C PHE A 336 13.21 4.07 -6.91
N LEU A 337 12.45 4.57 -7.90
CA LEU A 337 11.80 5.89 -7.79
C LEU A 337 10.77 5.95 -6.65
N LYS A 338 10.10 4.83 -6.38
CA LYS A 338 9.20 4.66 -5.24
C LYS A 338 9.97 4.55 -3.92
N TYR A 339 11.10 3.83 -3.92
CA TYR A 339 12.00 3.71 -2.77
C TYR A 339 12.49 5.09 -2.29
N ILE A 340 12.87 5.99 -3.21
CA ILE A 340 13.26 7.38 -2.85
C ILE A 340 12.07 8.31 -2.61
N GLY A 341 10.83 7.83 -2.77
CA GLY A 341 9.61 8.59 -2.51
C GLY A 341 9.31 9.74 -3.49
N LYS A 342 10.03 9.85 -4.62
CA LYS A 342 9.86 10.94 -5.60
C LYS A 342 8.95 10.56 -6.77
N GLY A 343 8.85 9.26 -7.09
CA GLY A 343 8.12 8.81 -8.29
C GLY A 343 8.63 9.52 -9.55
N PHE A 344 7.72 9.91 -10.46
CA PHE A 344 8.06 10.66 -11.67
C PHE A 344 8.38 12.15 -11.46
N ASN A 345 8.43 12.63 -10.22
CA ASN A 345 9.03 13.95 -9.93
C ASN A 345 10.56 13.91 -10.01
N GLU A 346 11.15 12.72 -10.11
CA GLU A 346 12.56 12.50 -10.45
C GLU A 346 12.68 12.07 -11.93
N SER A 347 13.73 12.54 -12.58
CA SER A 347 13.99 12.19 -13.98
C SER A 347 14.38 10.72 -14.09
N LEU A 348 13.76 10.01 -15.04
CA LEU A 348 14.15 8.65 -15.39
C LEU A 348 15.62 8.57 -15.81
N HIS A 349 16.20 9.62 -16.38
CA HIS A 349 17.61 9.59 -16.81
C HIS A 349 18.59 9.86 -15.66
N ASN A 350 18.10 10.27 -14.49
CA ASN A 350 18.93 10.39 -13.28
C ASN A 350 19.07 9.07 -12.53
N VAL A 351 18.30 8.05 -12.92
CA VAL A 351 18.40 6.68 -12.39
C VAL A 351 18.87 5.78 -13.52
N GLU A 352 19.98 5.07 -13.35
CA GLU A 352 20.43 4.06 -14.32
C GLU A 352 20.44 2.68 -13.68
N VAL A 353 19.90 1.67 -14.36
CA VAL A 353 19.99 0.26 -13.96
C VAL A 353 20.99 -0.44 -14.88
N LEU A 354 22.15 -0.81 -14.34
CA LEU A 354 23.25 -1.38 -15.11
C LEU A 354 23.86 -2.56 -14.35
N GLU A 355 23.87 -3.75 -14.96
CA GLU A 355 24.50 -4.96 -14.39
C GLU A 355 24.04 -5.23 -12.93
N ASP A 356 22.73 -5.23 -12.72
CA ASP A 356 22.09 -5.44 -11.40
C ASP A 356 22.48 -4.43 -10.32
N LYS A 357 22.92 -3.24 -10.73
CA LYS A 357 23.23 -2.11 -9.86
C LYS A 357 22.42 -0.89 -10.26
N ILE A 358 22.12 -0.05 -9.28
CA ILE A 358 21.47 1.25 -9.49
C ILE A 358 22.50 2.36 -9.33
N PHE A 359 22.49 3.29 -10.28
CA PHE A 359 23.20 4.55 -10.20
C PHE A 359 22.19 5.69 -10.13
N TYR A 360 22.30 6.55 -9.12
CA TYR A 360 21.45 7.73 -8.94
C TYR A 360 22.32 8.98 -9.04
N HIS A 361 22.00 9.89 -9.98
CA HIS A 361 22.84 11.03 -10.35
C HIS A 361 24.29 10.65 -10.67
N GLY A 362 24.48 9.46 -11.27
CA GLY A 362 25.79 8.92 -11.64
C GLY A 362 26.56 8.25 -10.51
N GLU A 363 26.08 8.28 -9.26
CA GLU A 363 26.70 7.59 -8.13
C GLU A 363 26.00 6.24 -7.87
N GLN A 364 26.78 5.18 -7.63
CA GLN A 364 26.20 3.88 -7.30
C GLN A 364 25.52 3.95 -5.92
N VAL A 365 24.29 3.47 -5.84
CA VAL A 365 23.54 3.37 -4.58
C VAL A 365 23.64 1.96 -4.02
N ASP A 366 23.84 1.86 -2.71
CA ASP A 366 23.86 0.59 -1.98
C ASP A 366 22.43 0.20 -1.58
N VAL A 367 21.79 -0.62 -2.44
CA VAL A 367 20.44 -1.15 -2.25
C VAL A 367 20.40 -2.61 -2.67
N VAL A 368 19.48 -3.37 -2.09
CA VAL A 368 19.22 -4.76 -2.50
C VAL A 368 18.14 -4.77 -3.57
N ILE A 369 18.41 -5.42 -4.69
CA ILE A 369 17.45 -5.58 -5.80
C ILE A 369 16.99 -7.04 -5.84
N SER A 370 15.67 -7.24 -5.75
CA SER A 370 15.04 -8.55 -5.93
C SER A 370 14.01 -8.48 -7.04
N SER A 371 14.19 -9.27 -8.11
CA SER A 371 13.22 -9.37 -9.22
C SER A 371 12.67 -10.79 -9.35
N PHE A 372 11.39 -10.86 -9.67
CA PHE A 372 10.61 -12.09 -9.73
C PHE A 372 9.75 -12.13 -10.99
N LEU A 373 9.58 -13.31 -11.57
CA LEU A 373 8.54 -13.56 -12.56
C LEU A 373 7.30 -14.08 -11.87
N VAL A 374 6.15 -13.49 -12.16
CA VAL A 374 4.85 -13.92 -11.65
C VAL A 374 4.05 -14.50 -12.82
N ASN A 375 3.80 -15.81 -12.78
CA ASN A 375 3.08 -16.57 -13.82
C ASN A 375 3.64 -16.37 -15.24
N ASP A 376 4.97 -16.19 -15.35
CA ASP A 376 5.73 -15.98 -16.60
C ASP A 376 5.22 -14.81 -17.50
N CYS A 377 4.25 -14.02 -17.02
CA CYS A 377 3.59 -12.94 -17.77
C CYS A 377 3.74 -11.58 -17.10
N TYR A 378 4.36 -11.53 -15.92
CA TYR A 378 4.58 -10.32 -15.14
C TYR A 378 6.00 -10.33 -14.60
N VAL A 379 6.61 -9.15 -14.55
CA VAL A 379 7.84 -8.93 -13.78
C VAL A 379 7.50 -8.09 -12.56
N LEU A 380 7.98 -8.51 -11.39
CA LEU A 380 7.92 -7.77 -10.15
C LEU A 380 9.34 -7.45 -9.71
N SER A 381 9.59 -6.22 -9.27
CA SER A 381 10.86 -5.83 -8.67
C SER A 381 10.65 -5.14 -7.32
N LEU A 382 11.55 -5.43 -6.39
CA LEU A 382 11.58 -4.96 -5.01
C LEU A 382 12.96 -4.37 -4.71
N ILE A 383 12.97 -3.18 -4.09
CA ILE A 383 14.16 -2.44 -3.67
C ILE A 383 14.12 -2.21 -2.15
N GLU A 384 15.22 -2.52 -1.47
CA GLU A 384 15.37 -2.49 -0.01
C GLU A 384 16.69 -1.85 0.44
#